data_AF-A0AAU3IC20-F1
#
_entry.id   AF-A0AAU3IC20-F1
#
_cell.length_a   1.000
_cell.length_b   1.000
_cell.length_c   1.000
_cell.angle_alpha   90.00
_cell.angle_beta   90.00
_cell.angle_gamma   90.00
#
_symmetry.space_group_name_H-M   'P 1'
#
loop_
_entity.id
_entity.type
_entity.pdbx_description
1 polymer ?
#
loop_
_entity_poly.entity_id
_entity_poly.type
_entity_poly.pdbx_seq_one_letter_code
_entity_poly.pdbx_strand_id
1 'polypeptide(L)'
;MTDGEVIPEEGEPEVIFCIDEFGPLNLQPHPGRQWTEHGGRHKDPDREPRPHRRATYTRPHGVRHLFAAYGLGKDKLYGHIKPRKNRTRFLEFCRYLRSLHPPKIRIAIVLEKFSPHLTTKKDTLVGDWAKANNVEFAYTPTNSSWLNRIEAQFTALRYFALDGTDHASHKEQGSMIRRYIIWRNKHTADIRLHAIVTRVNVA
;
A
#
# COMPACT_ATOMS: atom_id res chain seq x y z
N MET A 1 13.41 -4.82 -17.72
CA MET A 1 12.31 -5.78 -17.40
C MET A 1 11.11 -5.12 -16.72
N THR A 2 11.28 -4.13 -15.84
CA THR A 2 10.19 -3.62 -14.97
C THR A 2 9.23 -2.60 -15.61
N ASP A 3 9.58 -2.07 -16.78
CA ASP A 3 8.90 -0.90 -17.35
C ASP A 3 8.07 -1.27 -18.60
N GLY A 4 7.91 -2.58 -18.88
CA GLY A 4 7.17 -3.09 -20.04
C GLY A 4 7.92 -3.00 -21.37
N GLU A 5 9.09 -2.36 -21.40
CA GLU A 5 9.92 -2.17 -22.60
C GLU A 5 10.84 -3.37 -22.91
N VAL A 6 11.03 -4.28 -21.95
CA VAL A 6 11.89 -5.46 -22.12
C VAL A 6 11.02 -6.71 -22.06
N ILE A 7 11.04 -7.50 -23.14
CA ILE A 7 10.37 -8.80 -23.21
C ILE A 7 11.10 -9.75 -22.25
N PRO A 8 10.38 -10.40 -21.32
CA PRO A 8 10.97 -11.41 -20.43
C PRO A 8 11.66 -12.53 -21.20
N GLU A 9 12.85 -12.93 -20.77
CA GLU A 9 13.49 -14.14 -21.30
C GLU A 9 12.76 -15.40 -20.81
N GLU A 10 13.05 -16.55 -21.44
CA GLU A 10 12.42 -17.81 -21.08
C GLU A 10 12.73 -18.17 -19.62
N GLY A 11 11.67 -18.31 -18.81
CA GLY A 11 11.77 -18.64 -17.39
C GLY A 11 11.77 -17.44 -16.45
N GLU A 12 11.89 -16.21 -16.96
CA GLU A 12 11.78 -15.00 -16.14
C GLU A 12 10.33 -14.62 -15.84
N PRO A 13 10.05 -13.90 -14.74
CA PRO A 13 8.69 -13.49 -14.40
C PRO A 13 8.15 -12.43 -15.37
N GLU A 14 7.00 -12.71 -15.99
CA GLU A 14 6.30 -11.76 -16.87
C GLU A 14 5.58 -10.66 -16.08
N VAL A 15 5.25 -10.92 -14.82
CA VAL A 15 4.53 -9.99 -13.94
C VAL A 15 5.24 -9.88 -12.62
N ILE A 16 5.52 -8.65 -12.20
CA ILE A 16 6.19 -8.36 -10.93
C ILE A 16 5.26 -7.52 -10.06
N PHE A 17 4.98 -8.02 -8.85
CA PHE A 17 4.30 -7.28 -7.79
C PHE A 17 5.25 -6.99 -6.64
N CYS A 18 5.30 -5.73 -6.21
CA CYS A 18 5.83 -5.35 -4.91
C CYS A 18 4.69 -5.39 -3.89
N ILE A 19 4.78 -6.22 -2.85
CA ILE A 19 3.73 -6.37 -1.82
C ILE A 19 4.26 -5.91 -0.48
N ASP A 20 3.40 -5.22 0.27
CA ASP A 20 3.58 -4.99 1.70
C ASP A 20 2.24 -4.72 2.40
N GLU A 21 2.24 -4.74 3.74
CA GLU A 21 1.10 -4.37 4.56
C GLU A 21 1.21 -3.01 5.24
N PHE A 22 0.27 -2.13 4.91
CA PHE A 22 0.15 -0.84 5.53
C PHE A 22 -0.79 -0.86 6.75
N GLY A 23 -0.29 -0.34 7.87
CA GLY A 23 -1.04 -0.21 9.11
C GLY A 23 -0.13 -0.22 10.35
N PRO A 24 -0.72 -0.32 11.56
CA PRO A 24 -2.14 -0.48 11.84
C PRO A 24 -2.96 0.76 11.42
N LEU A 25 -4.08 0.53 10.74
CA LEU A 25 -5.09 1.53 10.43
C LEU A 25 -6.03 1.66 11.63
N ASN A 26 -5.82 2.70 12.43
CA ASN A 26 -6.64 3.05 13.58
C ASN A 26 -7.58 4.21 13.24
N LEU A 27 -8.71 4.33 13.94
CA LEU A 27 -9.63 5.47 13.84
C LEU A 27 -9.14 6.61 14.74
N GLN A 28 -7.89 7.02 14.51
CA GLN A 28 -7.30 8.15 15.20
C GLN A 28 -7.42 9.41 14.34
N PRO A 29 -7.66 10.58 14.94
CA PRO A 29 -7.57 11.85 14.23
C PRO A 29 -6.14 12.05 13.73
N HIS A 30 -5.99 12.23 12.42
CA HIS A 30 -4.71 12.55 11.79
C HIS A 30 -4.50 14.07 11.73
N PRO A 31 -3.33 14.58 12.12
CA PRO A 31 -3.02 15.99 11.97
C PRO A 31 -3.15 16.43 10.51
N GLY A 32 -3.87 17.51 10.27
CA GLY A 32 -3.74 18.31 9.05
C GLY A 32 -2.72 19.43 9.24
N ARG A 33 -2.35 20.08 8.14
CA ARG A 33 -1.67 21.38 8.15
C ARG A 33 -2.68 22.43 7.73
N GLN A 34 -2.90 23.42 8.57
CA GLN A 34 -3.76 24.56 8.27
C GLN A 34 -3.08 25.84 8.74
N TRP A 35 -3.23 26.91 7.96
CA TRP A 35 -2.83 28.25 8.40
C TRP A 35 -3.70 28.67 9.56
N THR A 36 -3.06 29.11 10.63
CA THR A 36 -3.76 29.60 11.81
C THR A 36 -2.89 30.59 12.55
N GLU A 37 -3.53 31.52 13.24
CA GLU A 37 -2.87 32.38 14.21
C GLU A 37 -2.14 31.52 15.27
N HIS A 38 -0.93 31.95 15.67
CA HIS A 38 -0.13 31.29 16.69
C HIS A 38 -0.87 31.24 18.03
N GLY A 39 -0.86 30.09 18.69
CA GLY A 39 -1.64 29.85 19.91
C GLY A 39 -1.17 30.66 21.13
N GLY A 40 -2.10 31.43 21.69
CA GLY A 40 -2.13 32.14 22.97
C GLY A 40 -3.60 32.46 23.26
N ARG A 41 -3.98 32.90 24.48
CA ARG A 41 -5.38 33.26 24.79
C ARG A 41 -5.96 34.08 23.64
N HIS A 42 -7.00 33.56 23.02
CA HIS A 42 -7.62 34.19 21.88
C HIS A 42 -8.08 35.60 22.30
N LYS A 43 -7.87 36.62 21.45
CA LYS A 43 -8.27 38.01 21.77
C LYS A 43 -9.78 38.19 21.79
N ASP A 44 -10.50 37.35 21.04
CA ASP A 44 -11.96 37.28 21.08
C ASP A 44 -12.40 36.34 22.21
N PRO A 45 -13.07 36.86 23.26
CA PRO A 45 -13.60 36.07 24.36
C PRO A 45 -14.79 35.16 23.96
N ASP A 46 -15.44 35.41 22.82
CA ASP A 46 -16.60 34.65 22.34
C ASP A 46 -16.21 33.45 21.47
N ARG A 47 -14.91 33.26 21.20
CA ARG A 47 -14.44 32.15 20.37
C ARG A 47 -14.28 30.87 21.19
N GLU A 48 -15.01 29.84 20.77
CA GLU A 48 -14.91 28.49 21.32
C GLU A 48 -13.45 27.97 21.36
N PRO A 49 -13.02 27.36 22.49
CA PRO A 49 -11.71 26.72 22.59
C PRO A 49 -11.50 25.67 21.50
N ARG A 50 -10.25 25.47 21.09
CA ARG A 50 -9.94 24.38 20.16
C ARG A 50 -10.34 23.04 20.77
N PRO A 51 -11.11 22.20 20.05
CA PRO A 51 -11.37 20.86 20.49
C PRO A 51 -10.06 20.10 20.70
N HIS A 52 -9.90 19.51 21.87
CA HIS A 52 -8.80 18.57 22.10
C HIS A 52 -8.97 17.37 21.17
N ARG A 53 -7.87 16.90 20.59
CA ARG A 53 -7.92 15.69 19.76
C ARG A 53 -8.33 14.50 20.63
N ARG A 54 -9.24 13.68 20.11
CA ARG A 54 -9.66 12.44 20.74
C ARG A 54 -8.44 11.55 20.98
N ALA A 55 -8.20 11.18 22.24
CA ALA A 55 -7.16 10.22 22.61
C ALA A 55 -7.55 8.81 22.13
N THR A 56 -6.59 8.05 21.62
CA THR A 56 -6.84 6.72 21.03
C THR A 56 -6.09 5.57 21.70
N TYR A 57 -5.74 5.72 22.99
CA TYR A 57 -5.00 4.71 23.75
C TYR A 57 -5.72 3.35 23.82
N THR A 58 -7.04 3.36 24.02
CA THR A 58 -7.85 2.15 24.22
C THR A 58 -8.29 1.47 22.91
N ARG A 59 -8.14 2.16 21.75
CA ARG A 59 -8.51 1.67 20.41
C ARG A 59 -9.84 0.87 20.40
N PRO A 60 -10.96 1.44 20.89
CA PRO A 60 -12.19 0.69 21.16
C PRO A 60 -12.81 0.05 19.91
N HIS A 61 -12.47 0.54 18.72
CA HIS A 61 -12.95 0.02 17.44
C HIS A 61 -11.98 -0.96 16.77
N GLY A 62 -10.89 -1.35 17.45
CA GLY A 62 -9.81 -2.15 16.92
C GLY A 62 -9.08 -1.47 15.77
N VAL A 63 -8.25 -2.24 15.06
CA VAL A 63 -7.45 -1.77 13.92
C VAL A 63 -7.77 -2.56 12.64
N ARG A 64 -7.35 -2.02 11.50
CA ARG A 64 -7.34 -2.71 10.21
C ARG A 64 -5.92 -2.73 9.63
N HIS A 65 -5.73 -3.56 8.62
CA HIS A 65 -4.49 -3.64 7.86
C HIS A 65 -4.81 -3.64 6.39
N LEU A 66 -4.13 -2.81 5.61
CA LEU A 66 -4.22 -2.82 4.17
C LEU A 66 -3.12 -3.74 3.63
N PHE A 67 -3.51 -4.87 3.05
CA PHE A 67 -2.63 -5.65 2.18
C PHE A 67 -2.64 -4.98 0.82
N ALA A 68 -1.49 -4.55 0.32
CA ALA A 68 -1.41 -3.87 -0.97
C ALA A 68 -0.34 -4.47 -1.87
N ALA A 69 -0.55 -4.32 -3.17
CA ALA A 69 0.39 -4.76 -4.20
C ALA A 69 0.56 -3.66 -5.23
N TYR A 70 1.79 -3.37 -5.59
CA TYR A 70 2.15 -2.47 -6.66
C TYR A 70 2.68 -3.30 -7.84
N GLY A 71 1.89 -3.41 -8.90
CA GLY A 71 2.26 -4.13 -10.12
C GLY A 71 3.09 -3.23 -11.02
N LEU A 72 4.38 -3.54 -11.18
CA LEU A 72 5.36 -2.67 -11.83
C LEU A 72 5.04 -2.45 -13.32
N GLY A 73 4.79 -3.52 -14.06
CA GLY A 73 4.61 -3.42 -15.52
C GLY A 73 3.33 -2.69 -15.96
N LYS A 74 2.28 -2.66 -15.14
CA LYS A 74 1.03 -1.93 -15.45
C LYS A 74 0.89 -0.61 -14.69
N ASP A 75 1.86 -0.30 -13.82
CA ASP A 75 1.76 0.79 -12.85
C ASP A 75 0.40 0.78 -12.12
N LYS A 76 0.01 -0.36 -11.55
CA LYS A 76 -1.29 -0.52 -10.86
C LYS A 76 -1.13 -0.86 -9.39
N LEU A 77 -1.84 -0.12 -8.55
CA LEU A 77 -1.96 -0.36 -7.12
C LEU A 77 -3.22 -1.17 -6.80
N TYR A 78 -3.06 -2.24 -6.04
CA TYR A 78 -4.14 -3.12 -5.56
C TYR A 78 -4.16 -3.06 -4.03
N GLY A 79 -5.34 -3.21 -3.42
CA GLY A 79 -5.46 -3.09 -1.97
C GLY A 79 -6.67 -3.76 -1.36
N HIS A 80 -6.45 -4.65 -0.40
CA HIS A 80 -7.48 -5.31 0.41
C HIS A 80 -7.32 -4.98 1.90
N ILE A 81 -8.37 -4.40 2.48
CA ILE A 81 -8.41 -4.10 3.92
C ILE A 81 -8.90 -5.33 4.68
N LYS A 82 -8.10 -5.78 5.66
CA LYS A 82 -8.35 -6.97 6.46
C LYS A 82 -8.30 -6.64 7.96
N PRO A 83 -9.01 -7.40 8.81
CA PRO A 83 -9.01 -7.18 10.26
C PRO A 83 -7.74 -7.68 10.96
N ARG A 84 -6.96 -8.55 10.32
CA ARG A 84 -5.75 -9.15 10.91
C ARG A 84 -4.65 -9.22 9.86
N LYS A 85 -3.41 -9.01 10.31
CA LYS A 85 -2.19 -9.23 9.53
C LYS A 85 -1.61 -10.61 9.84
N ASN A 86 -2.01 -11.63 9.07
CA ASN A 86 -1.54 -13.00 9.26
C ASN A 86 -1.40 -13.75 7.93
N ARG A 87 -0.81 -14.95 7.98
CA ARG A 87 -0.49 -15.79 6.81
C ARG A 87 -1.71 -16.15 5.98
N THR A 88 -2.84 -16.45 6.62
CA THR A 88 -4.10 -16.76 5.92
C THR A 88 -4.57 -15.57 5.09
N ARG A 89 -4.56 -14.36 5.67
CA ARG A 89 -4.98 -13.14 4.97
C ARG A 89 -3.98 -12.72 3.89
N PHE A 90 -2.69 -12.95 4.11
CA PHE A 90 -1.66 -12.80 3.09
C PHE A 90 -1.92 -13.72 1.90
N LEU A 91 -2.12 -15.03 2.11
CA LEU A 91 -2.40 -15.97 1.03
C LEU A 91 -3.72 -15.70 0.31
N GLU A 92 -4.76 -15.25 1.02
CA GLU A 92 -5.99 -14.77 0.37
C GLU A 92 -5.71 -13.62 -0.61
N PHE A 93 -4.80 -12.71 -0.26
CA PHE A 93 -4.42 -11.60 -1.13
C PHE A 93 -3.57 -12.07 -2.31
N CYS A 94 -2.60 -12.95 -2.09
CA CYS A 94 -1.79 -13.52 -3.16
C CYS A 94 -2.63 -14.34 -4.16
N ARG A 95 -3.64 -15.09 -3.68
CA ARG A 95 -4.61 -15.80 -4.53
C ARG A 95 -5.42 -14.85 -5.40
N TYR A 96 -5.84 -13.71 -4.84
CA TYR A 96 -6.50 -12.68 -5.63
C TYR A 96 -5.59 -12.14 -6.73
N LEU A 97 -4.34 -11.78 -6.41
CA LEU A 97 -3.40 -11.30 -7.44
C LEU A 97 -3.15 -12.36 -8.51
N ARG A 98 -3.00 -13.62 -8.11
CA ARG A 98 -2.82 -14.75 -9.03
C ARG A 98 -4.00 -14.90 -9.97
N SER A 99 -5.24 -14.71 -9.50
CA SER A 99 -6.43 -14.86 -10.33
C SER A 99 -6.59 -13.76 -11.38
N LEU A 100 -5.80 -12.68 -11.32
CA LEU A 100 -5.82 -11.61 -12.33
C LEU A 100 -5.07 -12.00 -13.62
N HIS A 101 -4.39 -13.15 -13.63
CA HIS A 101 -3.53 -13.59 -14.72
C HIS A 101 -3.78 -15.07 -15.07
N PRO A 102 -3.59 -15.50 -16.33
CA PRO A 102 -3.65 -16.92 -16.70
C PRO A 102 -2.65 -17.79 -15.91
N PRO A 103 -2.95 -19.08 -15.61
CA PRO A 103 -2.09 -20.00 -14.85
C PRO A 103 -0.66 -20.18 -15.40
N LYS A 104 -0.48 -20.05 -16.71
CA LYS A 104 0.83 -20.17 -17.37
C LYS A 104 1.78 -19.00 -17.13
N ILE A 105 1.25 -17.82 -16.80
CA ILE A 105 2.05 -16.61 -16.61
C ILE A 105 2.83 -16.72 -15.31
N ARG A 106 4.16 -16.55 -15.38
CA ARG A 106 5.02 -16.56 -14.19
C ARG A 106 4.94 -15.21 -13.48
N ILE A 107 4.70 -15.24 -12.17
CA ILE A 107 4.60 -14.04 -11.34
C ILE A 107 5.72 -14.03 -10.31
N ALA A 108 6.46 -12.92 -10.22
CA ALA A 108 7.34 -12.65 -9.09
C ALA A 108 6.66 -11.69 -8.11
N ILE A 109 6.74 -12.01 -6.82
CA ILE A 109 6.27 -11.18 -5.73
C ILE A 109 7.48 -10.76 -4.91
N VAL A 110 7.78 -9.46 -4.91
CA VAL A 110 8.81 -8.84 -4.07
C VAL A 110 8.18 -8.41 -2.75
N LEU A 111 8.73 -8.84 -1.62
CA LEU A 111 8.17 -8.57 -0.29
C LEU A 111 9.23 -8.61 0.81
N GLU A 112 8.91 -8.05 1.98
CA GLU A 112 9.79 -8.11 3.15
C GLU A 112 9.76 -9.49 3.84
N LYS A 113 10.82 -9.78 4.61
CA LYS A 113 10.99 -11.02 5.40
C LYS A 113 10.15 -11.03 6.68
N PHE A 114 8.85 -10.83 6.56
CA PHE A 114 7.91 -10.92 7.67
C PHE A 114 7.42 -12.37 7.86
N SER A 115 7.33 -12.85 9.10
CA SER A 115 7.08 -14.27 9.41
C SER A 115 5.86 -14.91 8.68
N PRO A 116 4.70 -14.24 8.58
CA PRO A 116 3.58 -14.67 7.75
C PRO A 116 3.87 -14.90 6.26
N HIS A 117 4.91 -14.29 5.71
CA HIS A 117 5.31 -14.45 4.30
C HIS A 117 6.22 -15.65 4.10
N LEU A 118 6.84 -16.16 5.17
CA LEU A 118 7.94 -17.11 5.04
C LEU A 118 7.46 -18.56 5.01
N THR A 119 7.96 -19.35 4.09
CA THR A 119 7.95 -20.81 4.23
C THR A 119 8.92 -21.19 5.35
N THR A 120 8.45 -21.95 6.33
CA THR A 120 9.29 -22.45 7.43
C THR A 120 9.21 -23.97 7.48
N LYS A 121 10.11 -24.61 8.23
CA LYS A 121 10.07 -26.06 8.45
C LYS A 121 8.75 -26.57 9.04
N LYS A 122 8.05 -25.71 9.81
CA LYS A 122 6.79 -26.06 10.50
C LYS A 122 5.54 -25.67 9.71
N ASP A 123 5.67 -24.74 8.77
CA ASP A 123 4.57 -24.19 8.00
C ASP A 123 5.06 -23.88 6.58
N THR A 124 4.75 -24.80 5.67
CA THR A 124 5.17 -24.75 4.27
C THR A 124 4.13 -24.11 3.34
N LEU A 125 2.96 -23.70 3.88
CA LEU A 125 1.79 -23.31 3.09
C LEU A 125 2.07 -22.25 2.04
N VAL A 126 2.92 -21.27 2.37
CA VAL A 126 3.25 -20.17 1.46
C VAL A 126 4.08 -20.65 0.27
N GLY A 127 5.09 -21.48 0.53
CA GLY A 127 5.97 -22.03 -0.50
C GLY A 127 5.26 -23.05 -1.37
N ASP A 128 4.45 -23.92 -0.76
CA ASP A 128 3.66 -24.91 -1.49
C ASP A 128 2.65 -24.23 -2.41
N TRP A 129 1.98 -23.18 -1.91
CA TRP A 129 1.10 -22.37 -2.74
C TRP A 129 1.85 -21.70 -3.90
N ALA A 130 3.02 -21.10 -3.64
CA ALA A 130 3.79 -20.42 -4.68
C ALA A 130 4.20 -21.38 -5.80
N LYS A 131 4.78 -22.53 -5.42
CA LYS A 131 5.19 -23.59 -6.33
C LYS A 131 4.02 -24.11 -7.17
N ALA A 132 2.86 -24.34 -6.55
CA ALA A 132 1.67 -24.83 -7.23
C ALA A 132 1.03 -23.80 -8.18
N ASN A 133 1.37 -22.51 -8.07
CA ASN A 133 0.71 -21.42 -8.80
C ASN A 133 1.62 -20.68 -9.78
N ASN A 134 2.81 -21.20 -10.10
CA ASN A 134 3.81 -20.54 -10.95
C ASN A 134 4.16 -19.13 -10.41
N VAL A 135 4.37 -19.06 -9.09
CA VAL A 135 4.72 -17.84 -8.36
C VAL A 135 6.08 -18.01 -7.71
N GLU A 136 6.90 -16.97 -7.78
CA GLU A 136 8.17 -16.85 -7.08
C GLU A 136 8.11 -15.72 -6.05
N PHE A 137 8.63 -15.96 -4.85
CA PHE A 137 8.77 -14.93 -3.81
C PHE A 137 10.22 -14.45 -3.75
N ALA A 138 10.43 -13.16 -3.99
CA ALA A 138 11.71 -12.48 -3.90
C ALA A 138 11.75 -11.62 -2.62
N TYR A 139 12.50 -12.06 -1.62
CA TYR A 139 12.54 -11.37 -0.33
C TYR A 139 13.59 -10.26 -0.30
N THR A 140 13.20 -9.07 0.16
CA THR A 140 14.16 -7.99 0.41
C THR A 140 15.12 -8.36 1.57
N PRO A 141 16.34 -7.83 1.60
CA PRO A 141 17.22 -7.96 2.75
C PRO A 141 16.55 -7.41 4.03
N THR A 142 16.94 -7.95 5.18
CA THR A 142 16.41 -7.50 6.47
C THR A 142 16.64 -5.99 6.64
N ASN A 143 15.66 -5.29 7.21
CA ASN A 143 15.69 -3.84 7.42
C ASN A 143 15.86 -2.99 6.14
N SER A 144 15.49 -3.54 4.98
CA SER A 144 15.62 -2.86 3.68
C SER A 144 14.25 -2.63 3.02
N SER A 145 13.27 -2.17 3.79
CA SER A 145 11.93 -1.87 3.28
C SER A 145 11.95 -0.81 2.18
N TRP A 146 12.92 0.13 2.23
CA TRP A 146 13.14 1.16 1.20
C TRP A 146 13.41 0.61 -0.22
N LEU A 147 13.85 -0.65 -0.35
CA LEU A 147 14.00 -1.32 -1.65
C LEU A 147 12.65 -1.78 -2.23
N ASN A 148 11.62 -1.93 -1.39
CA ASN A 148 10.31 -2.35 -1.83
C ASN A 148 9.54 -1.14 -2.40
N ARG A 149 9.35 -1.11 -3.74
CA ARG A 149 8.78 0.06 -4.45
C ARG A 149 7.37 0.45 -3.98
N ILE A 150 6.66 -0.45 -3.29
CA ILE A 150 5.35 -0.14 -2.72
C ILE A 150 5.42 0.87 -1.56
N GLU A 151 6.53 0.97 -0.82
CA GLU A 151 6.67 1.91 0.31
C GLU A 151 6.44 3.36 -0.11
N ALA A 152 6.94 3.74 -1.30
CA ALA A 152 6.70 5.06 -1.87
C ALA A 152 5.21 5.33 -2.11
N GLN A 153 4.44 4.30 -2.49
CA GLN A 153 2.99 4.41 -2.71
C GLN A 153 2.24 4.63 -1.40
N PHE A 154 2.71 4.08 -0.28
CA PHE A 154 2.11 4.29 1.03
C PHE A 154 2.29 5.70 1.57
N THR A 155 3.39 6.37 1.23
CA THR A 155 3.59 7.77 1.58
C THR A 155 2.51 8.65 0.94
N ALA A 156 2.29 8.48 -0.37
CA ALA A 156 1.24 9.20 -1.08
C ALA A 156 -0.17 8.83 -0.57
N LEU A 157 -0.43 7.54 -0.33
CA LEU A 157 -1.71 7.08 0.23
C LEU A 157 -2.01 7.74 1.58
N ARG A 158 -1.04 7.76 2.50
CA ARG A 158 -1.20 8.40 3.81
C ARG A 158 -1.55 9.87 3.65
N TYR A 159 -0.81 10.59 2.81
CA TYR A 159 -1.03 12.01 2.58
C TYR A 159 -2.43 12.31 2.04
N PHE A 160 -2.88 11.59 1.00
CA PHE A 160 -4.15 11.89 0.34
C PHE A 160 -5.39 11.30 1.01
N ALA A 161 -5.26 10.15 1.68
CA ALA A 161 -6.41 9.42 2.21
C ALA A 161 -6.55 9.49 3.73
N LEU A 162 -5.49 9.84 4.47
CA LEU A 162 -5.49 9.80 5.94
C LEU A 162 -5.14 11.13 6.59
N ASP A 163 -4.14 11.87 6.09
CA ASP A 163 -3.72 13.11 6.75
C ASP A 163 -4.86 14.14 6.77
N GLY A 164 -5.01 14.83 7.91
CA GLY A 164 -6.10 15.80 8.12
C GLY A 164 -7.50 15.21 8.32
N THR A 165 -7.64 13.89 8.47
CA THR A 165 -8.95 13.24 8.65
C THR A 165 -9.23 12.82 10.10
N ASP A 166 -10.51 12.73 10.47
CA ASP A 166 -10.99 12.03 11.67
C ASP A 166 -12.18 11.14 11.29
N HIS A 167 -11.88 9.94 10.77
CA HIS A 167 -12.90 9.01 10.32
C HIS A 167 -13.70 8.42 11.48
N ALA A 168 -15.03 8.43 11.35
CA ALA A 168 -15.94 7.91 12.36
C ALA A 168 -15.99 6.37 12.36
N SER A 169 -15.59 5.71 11.27
CA SER A 169 -15.63 4.25 11.16
C SER A 169 -14.56 3.66 10.24
N HIS A 170 -14.23 2.38 10.44
CA HIS A 170 -13.36 1.61 9.54
C HIS A 170 -13.94 1.48 8.13
N LYS A 171 -15.26 1.55 7.99
CA LYS A 171 -15.94 1.56 6.69
C LYS A 171 -15.62 2.84 5.93
N GLU A 172 -15.67 3.98 6.62
CA GLU A 172 -15.35 5.29 6.05
C GLU A 172 -13.88 5.40 5.67
N GLN A 173 -12.96 5.10 6.60
CA GLN A 173 -11.52 5.07 6.34
C GLN A 173 -11.19 4.13 5.16
N GLY A 174 -11.80 2.95 5.13
CA GLY A 174 -11.60 2.01 4.03
C GLY A 174 -12.16 2.48 2.70
N SER A 175 -13.25 3.25 2.71
CA SER A 175 -13.80 3.89 1.51
C SER A 175 -12.86 4.96 0.96
N MET A 176 -12.23 5.77 1.83
CA MET A 176 -11.25 6.78 1.42
C MET A 176 -10.02 6.14 0.78
N ILE A 177 -9.47 5.09 1.40
CA ILE A 177 -8.35 4.33 0.85
C ILE A 177 -8.68 3.75 -0.54
N ARG A 178 -9.87 3.13 -0.69
CA ARG A 178 -10.30 2.60 -1.99
C ARG A 178 -10.47 3.69 -3.05
N ARG A 179 -11.06 4.83 -2.68
CA ARG A 179 -11.21 5.99 -3.57
C ARG A 179 -9.84 6.49 -4.04
N TYR A 180 -8.87 6.61 -3.14
CA TYR A 180 -7.50 6.96 -3.49
C TYR A 180 -6.88 5.95 -4.46
N ILE A 181 -6.97 4.64 -4.19
CA ILE A 181 -6.41 3.61 -5.08
C ILE A 181 -7.03 3.70 -6.48
N ILE A 182 -8.35 3.84 -6.57
CA ILE A 182 -9.06 4.01 -7.85
C ILE A 182 -8.59 5.27 -8.57
N TRP A 183 -8.48 6.39 -7.85
CA TRP A 183 -8.01 7.65 -8.41
C TRP A 183 -6.57 7.52 -8.91
N ARG A 184 -5.63 7.01 -8.09
CA ARG A 184 -4.22 6.82 -8.45
C ARG A 184 -4.08 5.95 -9.70
N ASN A 185 -4.81 4.85 -9.77
CA ASN A 185 -4.78 3.95 -10.94
C ASN A 185 -5.37 4.58 -12.21
N LYS A 186 -6.18 5.64 -12.10
CA LYS A 186 -6.72 6.40 -13.24
C LYS A 186 -5.84 7.58 -13.64
N HIS A 187 -4.91 8.01 -12.78
CA HIS A 187 -4.09 9.22 -12.94
C HIS A 187 -2.59 8.89 -12.85
N THR A 188 -2.17 7.81 -13.51
CA THR A 188 -0.78 7.32 -13.51
C THR A 188 0.12 8.07 -14.47
N ALA A 189 -0.44 8.51 -15.60
CA ALA A 189 0.27 9.25 -16.63
C ALA A 189 -0.11 10.73 -16.56
N ASP A 190 0.68 11.53 -15.84
CA ASP A 190 0.66 12.97 -16.10
C ASP A 190 1.40 13.20 -17.42
N ILE A 191 0.62 13.42 -18.48
CA ILE A 191 1.09 13.64 -19.85
C ILE A 191 2.10 14.81 -19.88
N ARG A 192 1.93 15.84 -19.03
CA ARG A 192 2.84 16.98 -18.96
C ARG A 192 4.17 16.59 -18.34
N LEU A 193 4.14 15.78 -17.29
CA LEU A 193 5.35 15.31 -16.61
C LEU A 193 6.14 14.36 -17.52
N HIS A 194 5.45 13.47 -18.24
CA HIS A 194 6.06 12.64 -19.28
C HIS A 194 6.68 13.51 -20.38
N ALA A 195 5.97 14.51 -20.90
CA ALA A 195 6.52 15.41 -21.91
C ALA A 195 7.76 16.17 -21.44
N ILE A 196 7.81 16.58 -20.17
CA ILE A 196 8.99 17.23 -19.57
C ILE A 196 10.16 16.24 -19.46
N VAL A 197 9.93 15.03 -18.93
CA VAL A 197 10.98 14.00 -18.80
C VAL A 197 11.52 13.59 -20.15
N THR A 198 10.66 13.36 -21.15
CA THR A 198 11.09 13.05 -22.52
C THR A 198 11.92 14.18 -23.12
N ARG A 199 11.53 15.45 -22.90
CA ARG A 199 12.30 16.60 -23.40
C ARG A 199 13.67 16.73 -22.75
N VAL A 200 13.80 16.40 -21.47
CA VAL A 200 15.08 16.44 -20.73
C VAL A 200 15.99 15.28 -21.14
N ASN A 201 15.46 14.11 -21.47
CA ASN A 201 16.26 12.94 -21.88
C ASN A 201 16.74 12.99 -23.35
N VAL A 202 16.20 13.90 -24.16
CA VAL A 202 16.61 14.11 -25.57
C VAL A 202 17.61 15.28 -25.71
N ALA A 203 17.89 16.01 -24.62
CA ALA A 203 18.89 17.08 -24.54
C ALA A 203 20.19 16.56 -23.88
#